data_AF-A0A932NZQ6-F1
#
_entry.id   AF-A0A932NZQ6-F1
#
_cell.length_a   1.000
_cell.length_b   1.000
_cell.length_c   1.000
_cell.angle_alpha   90.00
_cell.angle_beta   90.00
_cell.angle_gamma   90.00
#
_symmetry.space_group_name_H-M   'P 1'
#
loop_
_entity.id
_entity.type
_entity.pdbx_description
1 polymer ?
#
loop_
_entity_poly.entity_id
_entity_poly.type
_entity_poly.pdbx_seq_one_letter_code
_entity_poly.pdbx_strand_id
1 'polypeptide(L)'
;MNGRLTNILLLLAIVVSAVFLGKVLLEEVRVPAYLTSPPPPPPMPESEICDDGIDNDLDGLIDMEDEDCWPPEPPPPMPEPEICDDGIDNDQDGLIDMEDDDCWAPEPEICDDGIDNDLDGLIDMEDEDCWSAP
;
A
#
# COMPACT_ATOMS: atom_id res chain seq x y z
N MET A 1 24.52 -49.50 -53.26
CA MET A 1 23.73 -48.98 -52.13
C MET A 1 24.43 -47.83 -51.37
N ASN A 2 25.58 -47.33 -51.85
CA ASN A 2 26.45 -46.42 -51.07
C ASN A 2 26.11 -44.93 -51.24
N GLY A 3 25.41 -44.53 -52.31
CA GLY A 3 25.09 -43.11 -52.58
C GLY A 3 23.87 -42.56 -51.84
N ARG A 4 22.96 -43.42 -51.35
CA ARG A 4 21.81 -42.99 -50.54
C ARG A 4 22.19 -42.77 -49.08
N LEU A 5 23.09 -43.59 -48.52
CA LEU A 5 23.58 -43.41 -47.14
C LEU A 5 24.44 -42.15 -47.02
N THR A 6 25.31 -41.84 -47.98
CA THR A 6 26.17 -40.64 -47.93
C THR A 6 25.37 -39.34 -47.99
N ASN A 7 24.31 -39.27 -48.78
CA ASN A 7 23.43 -38.09 -48.83
C ASN A 7 22.63 -37.90 -47.53
N ILE A 8 22.18 -38.99 -46.90
CA ILE A 8 21.49 -38.92 -45.60
C ILE A 8 22.46 -38.46 -44.50
N LEU A 9 23.68 -38.99 -44.47
CA LEU A 9 24.73 -38.56 -43.54
C LEU A 9 25.11 -37.08 -43.73
N LEU A 10 25.21 -36.60 -44.96
CA LEU A 10 25.51 -35.20 -45.26
C LEU A 10 24.37 -34.27 -44.82
N LEU A 11 23.11 -34.63 -45.10
CA LEU A 11 21.95 -33.86 -44.66
C LEU A 11 21.84 -33.82 -43.13
N LEU A 12 22.07 -34.95 -42.46
CA LEU A 12 22.11 -35.00 -40.99
C LEU A 12 23.23 -34.12 -40.43
N ALA A 13 24.43 -34.14 -41.02
CA ALA A 13 25.53 -33.28 -40.60
C ALA A 13 25.22 -31.78 -40.79
N ILE A 14 24.55 -31.40 -41.88
CA ILE A 14 24.12 -30.03 -42.13
C ILE A 14 23.04 -29.60 -41.14
N VAL A 15 22.03 -30.45 -40.88
CA VAL A 15 20.97 -30.14 -39.91
C VAL A 15 21.54 -30.04 -38.49
N VAL A 16 22.42 -30.96 -38.09
CA VAL A 16 23.10 -30.90 -36.79
C VAL A 16 23.96 -29.63 -36.68
N SER A 17 24.69 -29.27 -37.73
CA SER A 17 25.50 -28.04 -37.75
C SER A 17 24.62 -26.78 -37.68
N ALA A 18 23.51 -26.75 -38.44
CA ALA A 18 22.57 -25.62 -38.43
C ALA A 18 21.84 -25.48 -37.10
N VAL A 19 21.48 -26.60 -36.44
CA VAL A 19 20.89 -26.58 -35.09
C VAL A 19 21.93 -26.14 -34.06
N PHE A 20 23.19 -26.56 -34.20
CA PHE A 20 24.27 -26.15 -33.29
C PHE A 20 24.62 -24.67 -33.46
N LEU A 21 24.74 -24.20 -34.71
CA LEU A 21 24.89 -22.77 -35.04
C LEU A 21 23.69 -21.95 -34.55
N GLY A 22 22.46 -22.47 -34.70
CA GLY A 22 21.24 -21.82 -34.22
C GLY A 22 21.16 -21.73 -32.69
N LYS A 23 21.66 -22.74 -31.96
CA LYS A 23 21.78 -22.69 -30.50
C LYS A 23 22.86 -21.71 -30.03
N VAL A 24 24.03 -21.71 -30.69
CA VAL A 24 25.13 -20.78 -30.37
C VAL A 24 24.76 -19.31 -30.62
N LEU A 25 23.87 -19.01 -31.58
CA LEU A 25 23.38 -17.64 -31.80
C LEU A 25 22.21 -17.21 -30.89
N LEU A 26 21.61 -18.14 -30.13
CA LEU A 26 20.47 -17.86 -29.24
C LEU A 26 20.80 -18.03 -27.75
N GLU A 27 21.99 -18.53 -27.41
CA GLU A 27 22.47 -18.54 -26.03
C GLU A 27 22.88 -17.11 -25.60
N GLU A 28 21.89 -16.45 -25.02
CA GLU A 28 22.01 -15.53 -23.89
C GLU A 28 22.54 -14.12 -24.23
N VAL A 29 21.68 -13.32 -24.89
CA VAL A 29 21.50 -11.94 -24.41
C VAL A 29 20.81 -12.05 -23.04
N ARG A 30 21.55 -12.51 -22.04
CA ARG A 30 21.11 -12.43 -20.65
C ARG A 30 21.18 -10.96 -20.32
N VAL A 31 20.05 -10.27 -20.47
CA VAL A 31 19.90 -8.92 -19.96
C VAL A 31 20.22 -9.05 -18.47
N PRO A 32 21.31 -8.45 -17.97
CA PRO A 32 21.66 -8.58 -16.57
C PRO A 32 20.47 -8.08 -15.74
N ALA A 33 20.21 -8.73 -14.61
CA ALA A 33 18.99 -8.50 -13.82
C ALA A 33 18.76 -7.02 -13.45
N TYR A 34 19.82 -6.20 -13.40
CA TYR A 34 19.73 -4.76 -13.15
C TYR A 34 19.06 -3.96 -14.28
N LEU A 35 18.99 -4.50 -15.50
CA LEU A 35 18.27 -3.89 -16.63
C LEU A 35 16.80 -4.31 -16.71
N THR A 36 16.40 -5.31 -15.91
CA THR A 36 15.00 -5.77 -15.81
C THR A 36 14.33 -5.34 -14.50
N SER A 37 15.11 -4.95 -13.49
CA SER A 37 14.58 -4.36 -12.27
C SER A 37 14.19 -2.90 -12.52
N PRO A 38 13.06 -2.41 -11.98
CA PRO A 38 12.82 -0.98 -11.91
C PRO A 38 13.98 -0.31 -11.17
N PRO A 39 14.37 0.93 -11.52
CA PRO A 39 15.34 1.68 -10.75
C PRO A 39 14.88 1.73 -9.28
N PRO A 40 15.81 1.72 -8.31
CA PRO A 40 15.43 2.01 -6.93
C PRO A 40 14.63 3.32 -6.89
N PRO A 41 13.63 3.44 -6.02
CA PRO A 41 12.99 4.73 -5.80
C PRO A 41 14.09 5.76 -5.48
N PRO A 42 13.91 7.03 -5.89
CA PRO A 42 14.81 8.08 -5.43
C PRO A 42 14.94 8.00 -3.90
N PRO A 43 16.12 8.31 -3.33
CA PRO A 43 16.22 8.47 -1.88
C PRO A 43 15.06 9.37 -1.44
N MET A 44 14.34 8.98 -0.38
CA MET A 44 13.37 9.90 0.21
C MET A 44 14.13 11.19 0.53
N PRO A 45 13.64 12.37 0.09
CA PRO A 45 14.33 13.62 0.34
C PRO A 45 14.69 13.70 1.83
N GLU A 46 15.96 13.98 2.11
CA GLU A 46 16.34 14.44 3.45
C GLU A 46 15.53 15.72 3.71
N SER A 47 15.01 15.93 4.92
CA SER A 47 14.21 17.14 5.22
C SER A 47 14.98 18.41 4.84
N GLU A 48 14.35 19.33 4.11
CA GLU A 48 14.97 20.59 3.72
C GLU A 48 15.40 21.43 4.93
N ILE A 49 16.59 22.04 4.84
CA ILE A 49 17.10 23.01 5.82
C ILE A 49 16.86 24.42 5.27
N CYS A 50 15.84 25.08 5.80
CA CYS A 50 15.25 26.29 5.21
C CYS A 50 16.05 27.60 5.27
N ASP A 51 17.32 27.56 5.65
CA ASP A 51 18.15 28.75 5.85
C ASP A 51 19.65 28.56 5.54
N ASP A 52 20.02 27.52 4.79
CA ASP A 52 21.42 27.18 4.52
C ASP A 52 21.87 27.41 3.07
N GLY A 53 20.95 27.74 2.16
CA GLY A 53 21.23 28.06 0.76
C GLY A 53 21.56 26.84 -0.10
N ILE A 54 21.22 25.64 0.36
CA ILE A 54 21.45 24.36 -0.31
C ILE A 54 20.10 23.69 -0.52
N ASP A 55 19.89 23.12 -1.70
CA ASP A 55 18.80 22.19 -1.98
C ASP A 55 19.16 20.84 -1.30
N ASN A 56 18.72 20.62 -0.06
CA ASN A 56 19.11 19.45 0.74
C ASN A 56 18.35 18.18 0.31
N ASP A 57 17.23 18.37 -0.37
CA ASP A 57 16.26 17.34 -0.70
C ASP A 57 16.33 16.94 -2.20
N LEU A 58 17.00 17.78 -3.01
CA LEU A 58 17.30 17.66 -4.43
C LEU A 58 16.06 17.74 -5.35
N ASP A 59 15.00 18.41 -4.92
CA ASP A 59 13.79 18.63 -5.72
C ASP A 59 13.90 19.85 -6.68
N GLY A 60 14.95 20.66 -6.52
CA GLY A 60 15.26 21.83 -7.33
C GLY A 60 14.78 23.16 -6.75
N LEU A 61 14.23 23.18 -5.53
CA LEU A 61 13.92 24.35 -4.73
C LEU A 61 14.97 24.54 -3.62
N ILE A 62 15.08 25.75 -3.09
CA ILE A 62 16.09 26.10 -2.07
C ILE A 62 15.43 26.95 -0.99
N ASP A 63 15.69 26.64 0.28
CA ASP A 63 15.29 27.44 1.43
C ASP A 63 13.79 27.85 1.38
N MET A 64 13.48 29.14 1.47
CA MET A 64 12.11 29.67 1.51
C MET A 64 11.33 29.49 0.21
N GLU A 65 12.01 29.11 -0.88
CA GLU A 65 11.38 28.81 -2.16
C GLU A 65 10.93 27.35 -2.23
N ASP A 66 11.39 26.52 -1.29
CA ASP A 66 10.97 25.13 -1.09
C ASP A 66 9.63 25.06 -0.33
N GLU A 67 8.72 24.21 -0.83
CA GLU A 67 7.42 23.96 -0.20
C GLU A 67 7.52 23.13 1.09
N ASP A 68 8.57 22.32 1.22
CA ASP A 68 8.86 21.54 2.42
C ASP A 68 9.33 22.41 3.60
N CYS A 69 9.70 23.68 3.33
CA CYS A 69 9.94 24.70 4.36
C CYS A 69 8.69 25.31 4.97
N TRP A 70 7.55 25.10 4.32
CA TRP A 70 6.25 25.57 4.78
C TRP A 70 5.26 24.41 4.74
N PRO A 71 5.53 23.34 5.51
CA PRO A 71 4.65 22.19 5.50
C PRO A 71 3.24 22.66 5.87
N PRO A 72 2.21 22.09 5.22
CA PRO A 72 0.83 22.45 5.53
C PRO A 72 0.58 22.28 7.03
N GLU A 73 -0.28 23.12 7.58
CA GLU A 73 -0.74 22.93 8.96
C GLU A 73 -1.21 21.48 9.13
N PRO A 74 -0.81 20.81 10.23
CA PRO A 74 -1.28 19.47 10.49
C PRO A 74 -2.82 19.49 10.47
N PRO A 75 -3.46 18.40 10.02
CA PRO A 75 -4.91 18.31 10.09
C PRO A 75 -5.37 18.60 11.53
N PRO A 76 -6.57 19.19 11.73
CA PRO A 76 -7.11 19.32 13.06
C PRO A 76 -7.12 17.95 13.75
N PRO A 77 -6.92 17.89 15.08
CA PRO A 77 -7.07 16.65 15.80
C PRO A 77 -8.41 16.01 15.42
N MET A 78 -8.40 14.69 15.21
CA MET A 78 -9.66 13.98 15.03
C MET A 78 -10.54 14.26 16.25
N PRO A 79 -11.85 14.48 16.06
CA PRO A 79 -12.73 14.62 17.19
C PRO A 79 -12.61 13.40 18.10
N GLU A 80 -12.55 13.65 19.40
CA GLU A 80 -12.56 12.58 20.39
C GLU A 80 -14.00 12.09 20.55
N PRO A 81 -14.24 10.82 20.92
CA PRO A 81 -15.58 10.37 21.27
C PRO A 81 -16.19 11.26 22.36
N GLU A 82 -17.50 11.47 22.29
CA GLU A 82 -18.22 12.31 23.26
C GLU A 82 -18.08 11.79 24.70
N ILE A 83 -17.85 12.70 25.65
CA ILE A 83 -17.84 12.41 27.08
C ILE A 83 -19.16 12.89 27.69
N CYS A 84 -20.07 11.95 27.90
CA CYS A 84 -21.48 12.19 28.16
C CYS A 84 -21.87 12.86 29.49
N ASP A 85 -20.91 13.35 30.28
CA ASP A 85 -21.15 13.96 31.59
C ASP A 85 -20.19 15.09 31.98
N ASP A 86 -19.44 15.65 31.02
CA ASP A 86 -18.41 16.66 31.29
C ASP A 86 -18.82 18.11 30.92
N GLY A 87 -19.93 18.28 30.20
CA GLY A 87 -20.47 19.57 29.78
C GLY A 87 -19.76 20.21 28.60
N ILE A 88 -18.99 19.45 27.83
CA ILE A 88 -18.22 19.85 26.65
C ILE A 88 -18.72 19.06 25.44
N ASP A 89 -18.69 19.69 24.27
CA ASP A 89 -18.87 19.02 22.97
C ASP A 89 -17.50 18.50 22.54
N ASN A 90 -17.16 17.25 22.90
CA ASN A 90 -15.83 16.66 22.70
C ASN A 90 -15.61 16.28 21.22
N ASP A 91 -16.67 15.94 20.51
CA ASP A 91 -16.65 15.49 19.12
C ASP A 91 -16.93 16.61 18.09
N GLN A 92 -17.31 17.79 18.59
CA GLN A 92 -17.56 19.03 17.83
C GLN A 92 -18.68 18.91 16.80
N ASP A 93 -19.69 18.07 17.04
CA ASP A 93 -20.87 17.95 16.18
C ASP A 93 -21.96 19.00 16.50
N GLY A 94 -21.84 19.67 17.66
CA GLY A 94 -22.74 20.72 18.14
C GLY A 94 -23.76 20.26 19.18
N LEU A 95 -23.72 19.01 19.62
CA LEU A 95 -24.46 18.48 20.75
C LEU A 95 -23.53 18.35 21.97
N ILE A 96 -24.10 18.19 23.17
CA ILE A 96 -23.35 18.15 24.43
C ILE A 96 -23.98 17.09 25.33
N ASP A 97 -23.15 16.26 25.95
CA ASP A 97 -23.56 15.29 26.97
C ASP A 97 -24.75 14.42 26.50
N MET A 98 -25.78 14.29 27.34
CA MET A 98 -26.99 13.50 27.11
C MET A 98 -27.88 14.04 25.97
N GLU A 99 -27.62 15.23 25.45
CA GLU A 99 -28.28 15.75 24.25
C GLU A 99 -27.57 15.28 22.97
N ASP A 100 -26.38 14.71 23.09
CA ASP A 100 -25.63 14.07 22.02
C ASP A 100 -26.16 12.66 21.73
N ASP A 101 -26.37 12.36 20.45
CA ASP A 101 -26.80 11.04 19.99
C ASP A 101 -25.68 10.00 20.16
N ASP A 102 -24.41 10.42 20.12
CA ASP A 102 -23.24 9.56 20.34
C ASP A 102 -23.12 9.08 21.79
N CYS A 103 -23.78 9.76 22.73
CA CYS A 103 -23.94 9.30 24.11
C CYS A 103 -24.97 8.20 24.29
N TRP A 104 -25.81 8.00 23.28
CA TRP A 104 -26.74 6.90 23.17
C TRP A 104 -26.36 5.97 22.03
N ALA A 105 -25.18 6.18 21.42
CA ALA A 105 -24.71 5.30 20.39
C ALA A 105 -24.60 3.91 21.00
N PRO A 106 -25.29 2.94 20.41
CA PRO A 106 -25.23 1.58 20.89
C PRO A 106 -23.78 1.08 20.75
N GLU A 107 -23.18 0.62 21.85
CA GLU A 107 -21.85 0.01 21.76
C GLU A 107 -21.96 -1.24 20.88
N PRO A 108 -20.94 -1.60 20.09
CA PRO A 108 -20.99 -2.82 19.29
C PRO A 108 -21.28 -4.04 20.18
N GLU A 109 -22.18 -4.91 19.74
CA GLU A 109 -22.59 -6.06 20.53
C GLU A 109 -21.40 -6.98 20.89
N ILE A 110 -21.28 -7.31 22.19
CA ILE A 110 -20.32 -8.28 22.68
C ILE A 110 -20.98 -9.67 22.68
N CYS A 111 -20.69 -10.44 21.63
CA CYS A 111 -21.40 -11.67 21.29
C CYS A 111 -21.32 -12.87 22.26
N ASP A 112 -20.77 -12.71 23.47
CA ASP A 112 -20.59 -13.79 24.44
C ASP A 112 -20.65 -13.38 25.92
N ASP A 113 -21.23 -12.23 26.26
CA ASP A 113 -21.29 -11.71 27.62
C ASP A 113 -22.68 -11.74 28.28
N GLY A 114 -23.72 -12.03 27.51
CA GLY A 114 -25.11 -12.14 27.97
C GLY A 114 -25.79 -10.81 28.26
N ILE A 115 -25.27 -9.71 27.72
CA ILE A 115 -25.79 -8.35 27.82
C ILE A 115 -26.16 -7.86 26.42
N ASP A 116 -27.24 -7.10 26.32
CA ASP A 116 -27.63 -6.36 25.11
C ASP A 116 -26.82 -5.05 25.13
N ASN A 117 -25.62 -5.05 24.55
CA ASN A 117 -24.68 -3.92 24.64
C ASN A 117 -25.06 -2.78 23.69
N ASP A 118 -25.80 -3.11 22.64
CA ASP A 118 -26.25 -2.20 21.60
C ASP A 118 -27.73 -1.78 21.78
N LEU A 119 -28.41 -2.35 22.78
CA LEU A 119 -29.79 -2.02 23.18
C LEU A 119 -30.83 -2.17 22.06
N ASP A 120 -30.58 -3.02 21.07
CA ASP A 120 -31.52 -3.31 19.98
C ASP A 120 -32.61 -4.33 20.39
N GLY A 121 -32.41 -5.00 21.54
CA GLY A 121 -33.29 -6.00 22.13
C GLY A 121 -32.91 -7.45 21.84
N LEU A 122 -31.76 -7.69 21.20
CA LEU A 122 -31.14 -8.99 21.01
C LEU A 122 -29.92 -9.14 21.95
N ILE A 123 -29.44 -10.37 22.12
CA ILE A 123 -28.28 -10.66 22.98
C ILE A 123 -27.40 -11.69 22.30
N ASP A 124 -26.09 -11.57 22.47
CA ASP A 124 -25.10 -12.56 22.07
C ASP A 124 -25.33 -13.09 20.63
N MET A 125 -25.39 -14.41 20.46
CA MET A 125 -25.56 -15.07 19.15
C MET A 125 -26.97 -14.93 18.56
N GLU A 126 -27.94 -14.47 19.35
CA GLU A 126 -29.26 -14.13 18.85
C GLU A 126 -29.29 -12.77 18.15
N ASP A 127 -28.26 -11.94 18.37
CA ASP A 127 -28.04 -10.66 17.72
C ASP A 127 -27.57 -10.83 16.27
N GLU A 128 -28.11 -10.03 15.35
CA GLU A 128 -27.71 -10.05 13.93
C GLU A 128 -26.35 -9.38 13.65
N ASP A 129 -25.92 -8.47 14.52
CA ASP A 129 -24.64 -7.76 14.42
C ASP A 129 -23.46 -8.69 14.74
N CYS A 130 -23.69 -9.72 15.55
CA CYS A 130 -22.74 -10.82 15.79
C CYS A 130 -22.44 -11.69 14.56
N TRP A 131 -23.24 -11.56 13.50
CA TRP A 131 -23.03 -12.24 12.21
C TRP A 131 -22.57 -11.29 11.11
N SER A 132 -22.57 -9.98 11.37
CA SER A 132 -22.38 -8.93 10.37
C SER A 132 -21.03 -8.20 10.48
N ALA A 133 -20.23 -8.48 11.51
CA ALA A 133 -18.88 -7.94 11.63
C ALA A 133 -17.90 -8.54 10.59
N PRO A 134 -17.21 -7.72 9.76
CA PRO A 134 -16.03 -8.15 9.01
C PRO A 134 -14.78 -8.34 9.88
#